data_AF-A0A7J4B3V4-F1
#
_entry.id   AF-A0A7J4B3V4-F1
#
_cell.length_a   1.000
_cell.length_b   1.000
_cell.length_c   1.000
_cell.angle_alpha   90.00
_cell.angle_beta   90.00
_cell.angle_gamma   90.00
#
_symmetry.space_group_name_H-M   'P 1'
#
loop_
_entity.id
_entity.type
_entity.pdbx_description
1 polymer ?
#
loop_
_entity_poly.entity_id
_entity_poly.type
_entity_poly.pdbx_seq_one_letter_code
_entity_poly.pdbx_strand_id
1 'polypeptide(L)'
;MQMSYSFQKKGNNLAYAQEYNLDASYKDLTEVCRSIKHLPVAKAMSLLEKAARMEVPILYTSHNKKLGHRHELGGKKGRYPVKAAKIVKKVLVNAVNNAKVLQLDENTLTVAHAAANKQSVYPRLSPKGRRMRMNYETARVEIVLRGAGKKIAEITPAAKQAKPKAEAKEEKKNAEPAGEGKTEAKPKAEKPRKDATAKLTKTKKE
;
A
#
# COMPACT_ATOMS: atom_id res chain seq x y z
N MET A 1 -9.07 -19.95 -12.56
CA MET A 1 -10.52 -20.05 -12.31
C MET A 1 -10.93 -18.87 -11.44
N GLN A 2 -11.72 -17.93 -11.97
CA GLN A 2 -12.29 -16.86 -11.15
C GLN A 2 -13.34 -17.47 -10.22
N MET A 3 -13.37 -17.05 -8.96
CA MET A 3 -14.30 -17.57 -7.95
C MET A 3 -15.22 -16.44 -7.51
N SER A 4 -16.52 -16.68 -7.51
CA SER A 4 -17.51 -15.69 -7.07
C SER A 4 -17.22 -15.20 -5.65
N TYR A 5 -17.71 -13.98 -5.37
CA TYR A 5 -17.74 -13.42 -4.02
C TYR A 5 -18.69 -14.25 -3.15
N SER A 6 -18.31 -14.54 -1.90
CA SER A 6 -19.27 -15.17 -0.96
C SER A 6 -20.36 -14.20 -0.48
N PHE A 7 -20.15 -12.89 -0.68
CA PHE A 7 -21.10 -11.85 -0.32
C PHE A 7 -22.25 -11.75 -1.34
N GLN A 8 -23.44 -12.24 -0.97
CA GLN A 8 -24.60 -12.35 -1.87
C GLN A 8 -25.43 -11.07 -2.02
N LYS A 9 -25.28 -10.08 -1.13
CA LYS A 9 -26.11 -8.86 -1.19
C LYS A 9 -25.70 -8.00 -2.39
N LYS A 10 -26.65 -7.77 -3.30
CA LYS A 10 -26.49 -6.88 -4.47
C LYS A 10 -27.00 -5.48 -4.14
N GLY A 11 -26.42 -4.47 -4.78
CA GLY A 11 -26.82 -3.08 -4.65
C GLY A 11 -25.75 -2.14 -5.19
N ASN A 12 -26.16 -0.97 -5.68
CA ASN A 12 -25.29 -0.02 -6.39
C ASN A 12 -24.26 0.66 -5.46
N ASN A 13 -24.49 0.59 -4.15
CA ASN A 13 -23.69 1.26 -3.12
C ASN A 13 -22.53 0.38 -2.59
N LEU A 14 -22.04 -0.55 -3.41
CA LEU A 14 -21.08 -1.58 -3.03
C LEU A 14 -19.88 -1.58 -3.99
N ALA A 15 -18.68 -1.47 -3.43
CA ALA A 15 -17.43 -1.60 -4.17
C ALA A 15 -16.73 -2.92 -3.81
N TYR A 16 -16.31 -3.65 -4.82
CA TYR A 16 -15.76 -5.01 -4.68
C TYR A 16 -14.26 -5.03 -5.00
N ALA A 17 -13.50 -5.83 -4.26
CA ALA A 17 -12.13 -6.18 -4.61
C ALA A 17 -11.81 -7.63 -4.22
N GLN A 18 -11.02 -8.29 -5.07
CA GLN A 18 -10.51 -9.64 -4.84
C GLN A 18 -9.06 -9.73 -5.29
N GLU A 19 -8.26 -10.45 -4.53
CA GLU A 19 -6.90 -10.85 -4.94
C GLU A 19 -6.76 -12.37 -4.83
N TYR A 20 -5.99 -12.94 -5.76
CA TYR A 20 -5.82 -14.37 -5.99
C TYR A 20 -4.34 -14.77 -5.89
N ASN A 21 -4.09 -16.06 -5.68
CA ASN A 21 -2.74 -16.67 -5.63
C ASN A 21 -1.80 -16.04 -4.58
N LEU A 22 -2.36 -15.61 -3.45
CA LEU A 22 -1.60 -14.93 -2.41
C LEU A 22 -0.64 -15.89 -1.71
N ASP A 23 0.64 -15.53 -1.71
CA ASP A 23 1.70 -16.14 -0.90
C ASP A 23 1.60 -15.65 0.57
N ALA A 24 0.53 -16.09 1.24
CA ALA A 24 0.38 -15.97 2.68
C ALA A 24 -0.55 -17.07 3.21
N SER A 25 -0.30 -17.48 4.44
CA SER A 25 -1.13 -18.42 5.18
C SER A 25 -2.57 -17.91 5.25
N TYR A 26 -3.51 -18.72 4.74
CA TYR A 26 -4.94 -18.38 4.75
C TYR A 26 -5.42 -18.09 6.19
N LYS A 27 -4.88 -18.80 7.18
CA LYS A 27 -5.24 -18.66 8.61
C LYS A 27 -5.00 -17.25 9.12
N ASP A 28 -3.83 -16.71 8.79
CA ASP A 28 -3.42 -15.37 9.22
C ASP A 28 -4.25 -14.31 8.46
N LEU A 29 -4.49 -14.53 7.16
CA LEU A 29 -5.39 -13.68 6.37
C LEU A 29 -6.84 -13.69 6.91
N THR A 30 -7.37 -14.83 7.35
CA THR A 30 -8.73 -14.93 7.91
C THR A 30 -8.88 -14.10 9.18
N GLU A 31 -7.92 -14.17 10.10
CA GLU A 31 -7.97 -13.39 11.35
C GLU A 31 -7.76 -11.88 11.07
N VAL A 32 -6.89 -11.52 10.11
CA VAL A 32 -6.74 -10.12 9.63
C VAL A 32 -8.05 -9.60 9.04
N CYS A 33 -8.65 -10.33 8.10
CA CYS A 33 -9.95 -9.98 7.49
C CYS A 33 -11.06 -9.87 8.55
N ARG A 34 -11.06 -10.73 9.58
CA ARG A 34 -12.01 -10.68 10.69
C ARG A 34 -11.83 -9.41 11.52
N SER A 35 -10.61 -8.93 11.73
CA SER A 35 -10.32 -7.72 12.51
C SER A 35 -10.75 -6.42 11.83
N ILE A 36 -10.76 -6.36 10.48
CA ILE A 36 -11.18 -5.18 9.72
C ILE A 36 -12.67 -5.16 9.36
N LYS A 37 -13.38 -6.28 9.52
CA LYS A 37 -14.80 -6.40 9.16
C LYS A 37 -15.64 -5.44 10.01
N HIS A 38 -16.57 -4.73 9.37
CA HIS A 38 -17.44 -3.71 9.98
C HIS A 38 -16.74 -2.45 10.49
N LEU A 39 -15.43 -2.27 10.26
CA LEU A 39 -14.77 -0.99 10.54
C LEU A 39 -14.98 0.02 9.40
N PRO A 40 -14.98 1.34 9.69
CA PRO A 40 -14.81 2.36 8.66
C PRO A 40 -13.40 2.27 8.06
N VAL A 41 -13.27 2.58 6.78
CA VAL A 41 -12.03 2.36 6.01
C VAL A 41 -10.81 3.04 6.64
N ALA A 42 -10.95 4.25 7.19
CA ALA A 42 -9.87 4.96 7.87
C ALA A 42 -9.32 4.20 9.12
N LYS A 43 -10.21 3.59 9.92
CA LYS A 43 -9.82 2.74 11.06
C LYS A 43 -9.22 1.41 10.59
N ALA A 44 -9.73 0.84 9.50
CA ALA A 44 -9.17 -0.38 8.92
C ALA A 44 -7.75 -0.17 8.36
N MET A 45 -7.50 0.93 7.63
CA MET A 45 -6.17 1.28 7.12
C MET A 45 -5.15 1.49 8.26
N SER A 46 -5.50 2.31 9.25
CA SER A 46 -4.60 2.56 10.39
C SER A 46 -4.32 1.31 11.22
N LEU A 47 -5.31 0.42 11.43
CA LEU A 47 -5.08 -0.89 12.07
C LEU A 47 -4.09 -1.75 11.26
N LEU A 48 -4.27 -1.86 9.94
CA LEU A 48 -3.39 -2.65 9.07
C LEU A 48 -1.97 -2.10 9.01
N GLU A 49 -1.78 -0.78 9.06
CA GLU A 49 -0.47 -0.14 9.13
C GLU A 49 0.25 -0.44 10.45
N LYS A 50 -0.44 -0.26 11.59
CA LYS A 50 0.10 -0.56 12.91
C LYS A 50 0.44 -2.06 13.06
N ALA A 51 -0.42 -2.94 12.54
CA ALA A 51 -0.16 -4.39 12.50
C ALA A 51 1.04 -4.75 11.59
N ALA A 52 1.24 -4.04 10.48
CA ALA A 52 2.40 -4.23 9.61
C ALA A 52 3.72 -3.71 10.22
N ARG A 53 3.65 -2.78 11.18
CA ARG A 53 4.78 -2.29 12.00
C ARG A 53 4.98 -3.06 13.30
N MET A 54 4.11 -4.03 13.61
CA MET A 54 4.10 -4.79 14.87
C MET A 54 3.77 -3.94 16.13
N GLU A 55 3.12 -2.79 15.94
CA GLU A 55 2.67 -1.92 17.04
C GLU A 55 1.34 -2.40 17.65
N VAL A 56 0.45 -2.98 16.84
CA VAL A 56 -0.88 -3.45 17.27
C VAL A 56 -1.08 -4.91 16.88
N PRO A 57 -1.47 -5.78 17.83
CA PRO A 57 -1.66 -7.20 17.58
C PRO A 57 -3.00 -7.46 16.91
N ILE A 58 -3.05 -8.52 16.10
CA ILE A 58 -4.31 -9.04 15.57
C ILE A 58 -4.77 -10.19 16.47
N LEU A 59 -6.05 -10.15 16.85
CA LEU A 59 -6.73 -11.16 17.65
C LEU A 59 -6.90 -12.45 16.84
N TYR A 60 -6.50 -13.59 17.40
CA TYR A 60 -6.72 -14.90 16.77
C TYR A 60 -7.88 -15.61 17.46
N THR A 61 -8.98 -15.76 16.72
CA THR A 61 -10.25 -16.31 17.21
C THR A 61 -10.38 -17.82 16.99
N SER A 62 -9.99 -18.31 15.81
CA SER A 62 -10.15 -19.71 15.40
C SER A 62 -8.82 -20.44 15.26
N HIS A 63 -7.76 -19.73 14.86
CA HIS A 63 -6.43 -20.32 14.61
C HIS A 63 -5.46 -20.10 15.78
N ASN A 64 -5.95 -20.20 17.02
CA ASN A 64 -5.24 -19.81 18.24
C ASN A 64 -4.61 -20.95 19.07
N LYS A 65 -4.59 -22.19 18.55
CA LYS A 65 -3.91 -23.32 19.20
C LYS A 65 -2.41 -23.00 19.36
N LYS A 66 -1.88 -23.20 20.57
CA LYS A 66 -0.48 -22.92 20.96
C LYS A 66 -0.04 -21.44 20.77
N LEU A 67 -0.97 -20.48 20.73
CA LEU A 67 -0.63 -19.06 20.77
C LEU A 67 -0.59 -18.53 22.22
N GLY A 68 0.38 -17.66 22.49
CA GLY A 68 0.46 -16.92 23.75
C GLY A 68 -0.64 -15.86 23.88
N HIS A 69 -1.00 -15.58 25.12
CA HIS A 69 -1.83 -14.42 25.50
C HIS A 69 -1.05 -13.12 25.31
N ARG A 70 -1.75 -12.02 25.01
CA ARG A 70 -1.15 -10.68 24.89
C ARG A 70 -1.89 -9.68 25.76
N HIS A 71 -1.12 -8.91 26.53
CA HIS A 71 -1.62 -7.84 27.39
C HIS A 71 -2.41 -6.79 26.60
N GLU A 72 -1.88 -6.38 25.45
CA GLU A 72 -2.50 -5.47 24.45
C GLU A 72 -3.92 -5.86 24.02
N LEU A 73 -4.29 -7.14 24.11
CA LEU A 73 -5.63 -7.66 23.75
C LEU A 73 -6.49 -8.01 24.97
N GLY A 74 -6.13 -7.51 26.16
CA GLY A 74 -6.79 -7.86 27.42
C GLY A 74 -6.62 -9.35 27.77
N GLY A 75 -5.41 -9.88 27.62
CA GLY A 75 -5.09 -11.29 27.89
C GLY A 75 -5.54 -12.27 26.80
N LYS A 76 -6.13 -11.82 25.69
CA LYS A 76 -6.55 -12.70 24.58
C LYS A 76 -5.36 -13.13 23.72
N LYS A 77 -5.52 -14.23 22.96
CA LYS A 77 -4.49 -14.80 22.07
C LYS A 77 -4.37 -13.99 20.78
N GLY A 78 -3.15 -13.64 20.37
CA GLY A 78 -2.91 -12.87 19.15
C GLY A 78 -1.46 -12.88 18.67
N ARG A 79 -1.22 -12.36 17.45
CA ARG A 79 0.12 -12.23 16.83
C ARG A 79 0.20 -10.96 15.97
N TYR A 80 1.38 -10.70 15.41
CA TYR A 80 1.61 -9.68 14.37
C TYR A 80 1.81 -10.35 12.98
N PRO A 81 0.76 -10.62 12.20
CA PRO A 81 0.90 -11.25 10.88
C PRO A 81 1.29 -10.24 9.79
N VAL A 82 2.54 -9.76 9.84
CA VAL A 82 3.07 -8.67 8.99
C VAL A 82 2.84 -8.91 7.48
N LYS A 83 3.08 -10.13 6.98
CA LYS A 83 2.89 -10.46 5.54
C LYS A 83 1.42 -10.36 5.13
N ALA A 84 0.51 -10.87 5.95
CA ALA A 84 -0.93 -10.83 5.71
C ALA A 84 -1.48 -9.39 5.80
N ALA A 85 -1.08 -8.61 6.81
CA ALA A 85 -1.48 -7.21 6.95
C ALA A 85 -1.07 -6.36 5.74
N LYS A 86 0.16 -6.52 5.24
CA LYS A 86 0.64 -5.84 4.02
C LYS A 86 -0.16 -6.22 2.77
N ILE A 87 -0.55 -7.48 2.62
CA ILE A 87 -1.39 -7.96 1.51
C ILE A 87 -2.80 -7.38 1.60
N VAL A 88 -3.47 -7.51 2.75
CA VAL A 88 -4.84 -7.02 2.96
C VAL A 88 -4.91 -5.50 2.79
N LYS A 89 -3.88 -4.74 3.20
CA LYS A 89 -3.78 -3.30 2.91
C LYS A 89 -3.85 -3.00 1.41
N LYS A 90 -3.12 -3.75 0.56
CA LYS A 90 -3.17 -3.58 -0.90
C LYS A 90 -4.57 -3.84 -1.46
N VAL A 91 -5.22 -4.92 -1.03
CA VAL A 91 -6.61 -5.23 -1.44
C VAL A 91 -7.58 -4.13 -1.03
N LEU A 92 -7.41 -3.57 0.17
CA LEU A 92 -8.25 -2.49 0.67
C LEU A 92 -8.04 -1.18 -0.10
N VAL A 93 -6.82 -0.85 -0.51
CA VAL A 93 -6.54 0.30 -1.42
C VAL A 93 -7.23 0.09 -2.76
N ASN A 94 -7.15 -1.12 -3.33
CA ASN A 94 -7.84 -1.47 -4.58
C ASN A 94 -9.37 -1.29 -4.44
N ALA A 95 -9.96 -1.76 -3.34
CA ALA A 95 -11.38 -1.58 -3.04
C ALA A 95 -11.80 -0.10 -2.91
N VAL A 96 -10.97 0.75 -2.31
CA VAL A 96 -11.20 2.20 -2.23
C VAL A 96 -11.14 2.85 -3.60
N ASN A 97 -10.19 2.46 -4.46
CA ASN A 97 -10.11 2.98 -5.83
C ASN A 97 -11.37 2.61 -6.64
N ASN A 98 -11.86 1.38 -6.50
CA ASN A 98 -13.12 0.96 -7.11
C ASN A 98 -14.32 1.75 -6.55
N ALA A 99 -14.33 2.08 -5.26
CA ALA A 99 -15.35 2.94 -4.66
C ALA A 99 -15.33 4.39 -5.20
N LYS A 100 -14.15 4.94 -5.50
CA LYS A 100 -13.99 6.25 -6.15
C LYS A 100 -14.58 6.24 -7.57
N VAL A 101 -14.32 5.18 -8.35
CA VAL A 101 -14.90 5.00 -9.70
C VAL A 101 -16.44 4.93 -9.63
N LEU A 102 -16.99 4.26 -8.61
CA LEU A 102 -18.43 4.20 -8.33
C LEU A 102 -19.00 5.46 -7.66
N GLN A 103 -18.21 6.54 -7.54
CA GLN A 103 -18.60 7.83 -6.94
C GLN A 103 -19.20 7.73 -5.52
N LEU A 104 -18.79 6.73 -4.75
CA LEU A 104 -19.15 6.60 -3.33
C LEU A 104 -18.38 7.65 -2.52
N ASP A 105 -18.98 8.13 -1.41
CA ASP A 105 -18.29 9.07 -0.53
C ASP A 105 -17.27 8.35 0.38
N GLU A 106 -16.00 8.75 0.28
CA GLU A 106 -14.87 8.12 0.95
C GLU A 106 -14.98 8.15 2.47
N ASN A 107 -15.58 9.21 3.03
CA ASN A 107 -15.75 9.38 4.47
C ASN A 107 -16.78 8.42 5.05
N THR A 108 -17.77 8.01 4.25
CA THR A 108 -18.82 7.05 4.66
C THR A 108 -18.47 5.59 4.36
N LEU A 109 -17.30 5.30 3.76
CA LEU A 109 -16.93 3.92 3.41
C LEU A 109 -16.71 3.04 4.65
N THR A 110 -17.45 1.94 4.69
CA THR A 110 -17.38 0.90 5.72
C THR A 110 -17.10 -0.46 5.08
N VAL A 111 -16.33 -1.30 5.78
CA VAL A 111 -16.05 -2.68 5.34
C VAL A 111 -17.28 -3.55 5.63
N ALA A 112 -18.14 -3.75 4.62
CA ALA A 112 -19.33 -4.58 4.77
C ALA A 112 -18.98 -6.07 4.90
N HIS A 113 -17.99 -6.51 4.13
CA HIS A 113 -17.50 -7.89 4.15
C HIS A 113 -15.99 -7.93 3.90
N ALA A 114 -15.32 -8.81 4.62
CA ALA A 114 -13.92 -9.14 4.41
C ALA A 114 -13.75 -10.62 4.77
N ALA A 115 -13.19 -11.40 3.86
CA ALA A 115 -12.93 -12.83 4.07
C ALA A 115 -11.65 -13.27 3.34
N ALA A 116 -11.06 -14.35 3.84
CA ALA A 116 -9.93 -15.02 3.21
C ALA A 116 -10.23 -16.51 3.14
N ASN A 117 -9.96 -17.11 1.98
CA ASN A 117 -10.23 -18.51 1.69
C ASN A 117 -8.97 -19.18 1.12
N LYS A 118 -8.82 -20.50 1.33
CA LYS A 118 -7.85 -21.28 0.55
C LYS A 118 -8.21 -21.22 -0.94
N GLN A 119 -7.20 -21.23 -1.80
CA GLN A 119 -7.38 -21.25 -3.25
C GLN A 119 -6.78 -22.50 -3.88
N SER A 120 -5.47 -22.71 -3.76
CA SER A 120 -4.79 -23.86 -4.37
C SER A 120 -3.78 -24.46 -3.40
N VAL A 121 -3.65 -25.78 -3.44
CA VAL A 121 -2.74 -26.55 -2.59
C VAL A 121 -1.76 -27.26 -3.51
N TYR A 122 -0.54 -26.74 -3.58
CA TYR A 122 0.54 -27.30 -4.38
C TYR A 122 1.20 -28.44 -3.60
N PRO A 123 1.08 -29.70 -4.03
CA PRO A 123 1.71 -30.81 -3.34
C PRO A 123 3.24 -30.68 -3.43
N ARG A 124 3.92 -30.79 -2.30
CA ARG A 124 5.38 -30.90 -2.23
C ARG A 124 5.74 -32.07 -1.33
N LEU A 125 6.86 -32.70 -1.59
CA LEU A 125 7.43 -33.75 -0.75
C LEU A 125 8.68 -33.23 -0.03
N SER A 126 9.00 -33.82 1.12
CA SER A 126 10.31 -33.65 1.76
C SER A 126 11.43 -34.02 0.76
N PRO A 127 12.46 -33.18 0.57
CA PRO A 127 13.52 -33.43 -0.41
C PRO A 127 14.52 -34.52 0.04
N LYS A 128 14.56 -34.84 1.35
CA LYS A 128 15.42 -35.87 1.94
C LYS A 128 14.66 -36.59 3.07
N GLY A 129 15.06 -37.82 3.37
CA GLY A 129 14.48 -38.64 4.45
C GLY A 129 13.11 -39.25 4.10
N ARG A 130 12.31 -39.56 5.13
CA ARG A 130 10.95 -40.13 4.96
C ARG A 130 10.08 -39.19 4.13
N ARG A 131 9.40 -39.72 3.10
CA ARG A 131 8.45 -38.97 2.25
C ARG A 131 7.30 -38.41 3.09
N MET A 132 7.29 -37.10 3.29
CA MET A 132 6.26 -36.35 4.01
C MET A 132 5.69 -35.25 3.11
N ARG A 133 4.38 -35.00 3.20
CA ARG A 133 3.72 -33.92 2.45
C ARG A 133 4.01 -32.56 3.09
N MET A 134 4.62 -31.66 2.32
CA MET A 134 4.99 -30.29 2.70
C MET A 134 4.23 -29.28 1.84
N ASN A 135 2.92 -29.48 1.73
CA ASN A 135 2.05 -28.74 0.80
C ASN A 135 2.17 -27.22 0.98
N TYR A 136 2.30 -26.52 -0.14
CA TYR A 136 2.27 -25.06 -0.18
C TYR A 136 0.85 -24.60 -0.53
N GLU A 137 0.21 -23.88 0.38
CA GLU A 137 -1.16 -23.39 0.22
C GLU A 137 -1.15 -21.91 -0.20
N THR A 138 -1.83 -21.59 -1.31
CA THR A 138 -2.16 -20.19 -1.66
C THR A 138 -3.56 -19.84 -1.19
N ALA A 139 -3.77 -18.56 -0.93
CA ALA A 139 -5.05 -18.01 -0.50
C ALA A 139 -5.63 -17.02 -1.51
N ARG A 140 -6.93 -16.78 -1.41
CA ARG A 140 -7.62 -15.60 -1.99
C ARG A 140 -8.18 -14.74 -0.87
N VAL A 141 -8.23 -13.43 -1.10
CA VAL A 141 -8.91 -12.46 -0.22
C VAL A 141 -10.00 -11.77 -1.01
N GLU A 142 -11.15 -11.56 -0.38
CA GLU A 142 -12.25 -10.75 -0.89
C GLU A 142 -12.62 -9.67 0.13
N ILE A 143 -12.83 -8.45 -0.37
CA ILE A 143 -13.28 -7.29 0.40
C ILE A 143 -14.43 -6.65 -0.35
N VAL A 144 -15.50 -6.31 0.38
CA VAL A 144 -16.62 -5.51 -0.11
C VAL A 144 -16.79 -4.31 0.79
N LEU A 145 -16.67 -3.12 0.21
CA LEU A 145 -16.96 -1.85 0.86
C LEU A 145 -18.41 -1.46 0.58
N ARG A 146 -19.03 -0.79 1.56
CA ARG A 146 -20.33 -0.13 1.44
C ARG A 146 -20.16 1.33 1.80
N GLY A 147 -20.62 2.23 0.93
CA GLY A 147 -20.66 3.66 1.17
C GLY A 147 -22.07 4.22 0.94
N ALA A 148 -22.28 5.49 1.28
CA ALA A 148 -23.34 6.25 0.63
C ALA A 148 -22.86 6.63 -0.77
N GLY A 149 -23.76 6.58 -1.76
CA GLY A 149 -23.53 7.32 -3.00
C GLY A 149 -23.49 8.81 -2.68
N LYS A 150 -22.59 9.57 -3.31
CA LYS A 150 -22.61 11.03 -3.19
C LYS A 150 -23.96 11.52 -3.71
N LYS A 151 -24.79 12.11 -2.83
CA LYS A 151 -25.97 12.85 -3.28
C LYS A 151 -25.45 14.00 -4.12
N ILE A 152 -25.82 14.03 -5.39
CA ILE A 152 -25.48 15.12 -6.30
C ILE A 152 -26.33 16.31 -5.87
N ALA A 153 -25.78 17.12 -4.95
CA ALA A 153 -26.18 18.50 -4.83
C ALA A 153 -25.65 19.22 -6.08
N GLU A 154 -26.55 19.38 -7.05
CA GLU A 154 -26.49 20.32 -8.18
C GLU A 154 -25.09 20.71 -8.67
N ILE A 155 -24.53 19.88 -9.56
CA ILE A 155 -23.46 20.35 -10.44
C ILE A 155 -24.12 21.23 -11.51
N THR A 156 -24.29 22.52 -11.20
CA THR A 156 -24.32 23.54 -12.25
C THR A 156 -22.95 23.51 -12.96
N PRO A 157 -22.90 23.37 -14.30
CA PRO A 157 -21.64 23.28 -15.03
C PRO A 157 -20.99 24.66 -15.16
N ALA A 158 -20.43 25.17 -14.07
CA ALA A 158 -19.72 26.43 -14.04
C ALA A 158 -18.36 26.34 -14.76
N ALA A 159 -18.11 27.30 -15.65
CA ALA A 159 -16.82 27.66 -16.22
C ALA A 159 -16.04 26.56 -16.96
N LYS A 160 -16.44 26.38 -18.24
CA LYS A 160 -15.49 26.14 -19.35
C LYS A 160 -14.26 27.05 -19.17
N GLN A 161 -13.08 26.50 -18.93
CA GLN A 161 -11.84 27.29 -18.80
C GLN A 161 -11.43 27.85 -20.17
N ALA A 162 -11.95 29.02 -20.52
CA ALA A 162 -11.38 29.84 -21.58
C ALA A 162 -10.04 30.39 -21.09
N LYS A 163 -8.94 30.08 -21.81
CA LYS A 163 -7.64 30.73 -21.60
C LYS A 163 -7.58 32.00 -22.44
N PRO A 164 -7.45 33.21 -21.87
CA PRO A 164 -6.97 34.36 -22.62
C PRO A 164 -5.46 34.20 -22.85
N LYS A 165 -5.02 34.21 -24.11
CA LYS A 165 -3.62 34.47 -24.48
C LYS A 165 -3.51 35.95 -24.87
N ALA A 166 -3.17 36.83 -23.93
CA ALA A 166 -2.61 38.17 -24.22
C ALA A 166 -2.26 38.89 -22.90
N GLU A 167 -1.03 38.76 -22.41
CA GLU A 167 -0.39 39.66 -21.42
C GLU A 167 1.07 39.24 -21.22
N ALA A 168 1.88 39.44 -22.27
CA ALA A 168 3.33 39.20 -22.26
C ALA A 168 4.00 39.95 -23.42
N LYS A 169 3.69 41.26 -23.58
CA LYS A 169 4.26 42.05 -24.67
C LYS A 169 4.32 43.56 -24.45
N GLU A 170 4.49 44.01 -23.21
CA GLU A 170 4.70 45.42 -22.92
C GLU A 170 5.59 45.61 -21.69
N GLU A 171 6.91 45.50 -21.90
CA GLU A 171 7.97 46.22 -21.18
C GLU A 171 9.34 45.87 -21.82
N LYS A 172 10.28 46.82 -21.82
CA LYS A 172 11.63 46.75 -22.42
C LYS A 172 11.70 46.79 -23.96
N LYS A 173 11.34 47.95 -24.50
CA LYS A 173 12.18 48.63 -25.50
C LYS A 173 12.88 49.82 -24.84
N ASN A 174 13.99 50.27 -25.43
CA ASN A 174 14.94 51.31 -24.96
C ASN A 174 15.90 50.78 -23.87
N ALA A 175 17.23 50.83 -24.02
CA ALA A 175 18.04 51.29 -25.16
C ALA A 175 19.41 50.57 -25.26
N GLU A 176 19.96 50.54 -26.48
CA GLU A 176 21.36 50.25 -26.84
C GLU A 176 22.08 51.60 -27.10
N PRO A 177 23.44 51.72 -27.03
CA PRO A 177 24.40 51.16 -28.02
C PRO A 177 25.60 50.41 -27.35
N ALA A 178 26.28 49.42 -27.95
CA ALA A 178 27.22 49.43 -29.10
C ALA A 178 28.50 50.30 -28.88
N GLY A 179 29.75 49.81 -29.09
CA GLY A 179 30.21 48.47 -29.51
C GLY A 179 31.75 48.28 -29.62
N GLU A 180 32.15 47.13 -30.19
CA GLU A 180 33.52 46.56 -30.47
C GLU A 180 34.48 46.37 -29.25
N GLY A 181 35.52 45.51 -29.30
CA GLY A 181 35.84 44.50 -30.33
C GLY A 181 37.25 43.85 -30.27
N LYS A 182 37.33 42.52 -30.49
CA LYS A 182 38.54 41.68 -30.75
C LYS A 182 39.58 41.62 -29.57
N THR A 183 40.44 40.61 -29.35
CA THR A 183 40.92 39.44 -30.12
C THR A 183 41.50 38.33 -29.19
N GLU A 184 41.51 37.07 -29.64
CA GLU A 184 42.52 35.98 -29.41
C GLU A 184 42.75 35.17 -28.08
N ALA A 185 42.90 33.84 -28.31
CA ALA A 185 43.88 32.88 -27.72
C ALA A 185 43.69 32.09 -26.38
N LYS A 186 43.10 30.87 -26.53
CA LYS A 186 43.50 29.54 -25.97
C LYS A 186 43.46 29.21 -24.44
N PRO A 187 43.43 27.90 -24.05
CA PRO A 187 42.81 27.44 -22.79
C PRO A 187 43.73 26.70 -21.77
N LYS A 188 43.24 26.55 -20.53
CA LYS A 188 43.57 25.57 -19.45
C LYS A 188 42.71 25.93 -18.20
N ALA A 189 42.42 25.09 -17.20
CA ALA A 189 42.86 23.72 -16.90
C ALA A 189 41.74 22.88 -16.23
N GLU A 190 41.87 21.57 -16.34
CA GLU A 190 41.03 20.54 -15.70
C GLU A 190 41.50 20.25 -14.26
N LYS A 191 40.59 19.82 -13.36
CA LYS A 191 40.90 19.58 -11.94
C LYS A 191 41.59 18.22 -11.73
N PRO A 192 42.79 18.14 -11.12
CA PRO A 192 43.41 16.86 -10.82
C PRO A 192 42.86 16.23 -9.54
N ARG A 193 42.54 14.93 -9.59
CA ARG A 193 42.50 14.07 -8.40
C ARG A 193 43.94 13.76 -7.95
N LYS A 194 44.17 13.58 -6.65
CA LYS A 194 45.39 12.94 -6.12
C LYS A 194 45.03 11.98 -5.00
N ASP A 195 45.27 10.70 -5.23
CA ASP A 195 45.25 9.65 -4.22
C ASP A 195 46.60 9.52 -3.51
N ALA A 196 46.55 9.04 -2.26
CA ALA A 196 47.58 8.30 -1.51
C ALA A 196 49.05 8.77 -1.50
N THR A 197 49.62 8.97 -0.30
CA THR A 197 50.61 8.01 0.25
C THR A 197 50.96 8.20 1.75
N ALA A 198 51.06 7.05 2.42
CA ALA A 198 51.57 6.68 3.75
C ALA A 198 52.47 7.62 4.59
N LYS A 199 52.22 7.61 5.92
CA LYS A 199 53.12 7.21 7.05
C LYS A 199 52.30 7.21 8.36
N LEU A 200 52.04 6.08 9.04
CA LEU A 200 52.91 5.29 9.94
C LEU A 200 53.56 6.08 11.10
N THR A 201 52.93 6.05 12.27
CA THR A 201 53.59 5.85 13.58
C THR A 201 52.65 5.13 14.55
N LYS A 202 53.20 4.21 15.35
CA LYS A 202 52.52 3.55 16.48
C LYS A 202 52.89 4.28 17.77
N THR A 203 51.97 4.35 18.73
CA THR A 203 52.31 4.44 20.15
C THR A 203 51.31 3.63 20.98
N LYS A 204 51.84 2.86 21.94
CA LYS A 204 51.12 1.94 22.83
C LYS A 204 51.63 2.18 24.25
N LYS A 205 50.76 2.67 25.13
CA LYS A 205 50.93 2.91 26.57
C LYS A 205 49.59 3.51 27.05
N GLU A 206 48.98 3.13 28.17
CA GLU A 206 49.31 2.15 29.22
C GLU A 206 48.15 1.16 29.43
#